data_AF-A0A857V9A8-F1
#
_entry.id   AF-A0A857V9A8-F1
#
_cell.length_a   1.000
_cell.length_b   1.000
_cell.length_c   1.000
_cell.angle_alpha   90.00
_cell.angle_beta   90.00
_cell.angle_gamma   90.00
#
_symmetry.space_group_name_H-M   'P 1'
#
loop_
_entity.id
_entity.type
_entity.pdbx_description
1 polymer ?
#
loop_
_entity_poly.entity_id
_entity_poly.type
_entity_poly.pdbx_seq_one_letter_code
_entity_poly.pdbx_strand_id
1 'polypeptide(L)'
;MIKGEQVTRTAVQSEVVLPVGERGEVDYSGVVSGQALATQEQIDAADEVIRELGFDPDTVGATVQFRRPRDENGQIMSDQPMTSATVDALWIKKPMPRKMSGEEFSYVQPAPAVVRPTKTRVRTMNRRSDKTALVIPDIQIGRRLDTSGQWHNFHDVEAIEVARMLARYIKPDYIIFNGDNNDFPSLGKHGADPTVCGTVNWTLQQNHDVYAGFAADSPESIQRVLSGNHDNRLPRYIREGAPELIGIRQAGANGRLGGLALTMDWLTNLQALRDQGVDIQWLEGYPNNDYWLNDRLRIIHGDMVNSKGSTAAKLLNNNPMSSVIFGHVHRIESHYKTTMGSGGRPVQHSAHSFGTLARVDGAVPSYHSSLGADESPMRYFENWQQGVGLVEFKKGDAPFNVTPIPIHTHDGHVAFFDGKEFRPTAA
;
A
#
# COMPACT_ATOMS: atom_id res chain seq x y z
N MET A 1 -2.51 -4.93 -38.67
CA MET A 1 -2.27 -4.96 -40.13
C MET A 1 -0.77 -4.89 -40.37
N ILE A 2 -0.30 -5.88 -41.12
CA ILE A 2 0.96 -5.99 -41.87
C ILE A 2 2.28 -5.91 -41.08
N LYS A 3 2.79 -7.13 -40.88
CA LYS A 3 4.15 -7.55 -40.53
C LYS A 3 5.24 -6.65 -41.11
N GLY A 4 6.22 -6.32 -40.27
CA GLY A 4 7.51 -5.81 -40.72
C GLY A 4 8.20 -6.84 -41.61
N GLU A 5 8.35 -6.49 -42.88
CA GLU A 5 9.39 -7.04 -43.72
C GLU A 5 10.71 -6.41 -43.29
N GLN A 6 11.55 -7.19 -42.61
CA GLN A 6 12.99 -6.94 -42.59
C GLN A 6 13.51 -7.14 -44.01
N VAL A 7 13.55 -6.07 -44.80
CA VAL A 7 14.43 -5.99 -45.96
C VAL A 7 15.80 -5.57 -45.45
N THR A 8 16.60 -6.56 -45.07
CA THR A 8 18.05 -6.38 -45.02
C THR A 8 18.57 -6.39 -46.45
N ARG A 9 19.43 -5.41 -46.78
CA ARG A 9 20.37 -5.24 -47.92
C ARG A 9 20.16 -3.83 -48.52
N THR A 10 21.09 -2.90 -48.36
CA THR A 10 22.46 -2.99 -48.89
C THR A 10 23.43 -2.17 -48.03
N ALA A 11 24.63 -2.70 -47.84
CA ALA A 11 25.69 -2.16 -47.00
C ALA A 11 26.04 -0.70 -47.33
N VAL A 12 26.07 0.16 -46.31
CA VAL A 12 26.82 1.42 -46.32
C VAL A 12 28.29 1.04 -46.49
N GLN A 13 28.95 1.49 -47.56
CA GLN A 13 30.33 1.09 -47.86
C GLN A 13 31.38 2.17 -47.57
N SER A 14 31.00 3.44 -47.39
CA SER A 14 31.89 4.47 -46.84
C SER A 14 31.10 5.71 -46.43
N GLU A 15 31.15 6.08 -45.15
CA GLU A 15 30.59 7.32 -44.59
C GLU A 15 31.73 8.24 -44.20
N VAL A 16 31.83 9.45 -44.76
CA VAL A 16 32.90 10.41 -44.43
C VAL A 16 32.33 11.49 -43.51
N VAL A 17 32.95 11.69 -42.35
CA VAL A 17 32.59 12.75 -41.40
C VAL A 17 33.63 13.88 -41.45
N LEU A 18 33.18 15.09 -41.79
CA LEU A 18 33.98 16.32 -41.82
C LEU A 18 33.61 17.20 -40.61
N PRO A 19 34.50 17.35 -39.60
CA PRO A 19 34.27 18.20 -38.44
C PRO A 19 34.53 19.69 -38.75
N VAL A 20 33.99 20.59 -37.91
CA VAL A 20 34.19 22.06 -38.02
C VAL A 20 35.54 22.46 -37.39
N GLY A 21 36.44 23.12 -38.14
CA GLY A 21 37.76 23.58 -37.66
C GLY A 21 38.60 24.32 -38.74
N GLU A 22 39.73 24.94 -38.36
CA GLU A 22 40.70 25.54 -39.31
C GLU A 22 41.59 24.45 -39.92
N ARG A 23 41.65 24.40 -41.26
CA ARG A 23 42.50 23.49 -42.04
C ARG A 23 43.98 23.79 -41.80
N GLY A 24 44.60 23.13 -40.82
CA GLY A 24 46.05 23.20 -40.62
C GLY A 24 46.62 22.78 -39.25
N GLU A 25 45.82 22.72 -38.17
CA GLU A 25 46.36 22.44 -36.82
C GLU A 25 45.85 21.15 -36.15
N VAL A 26 44.90 20.44 -36.77
CA VAL A 26 44.40 19.15 -36.26
C VAL A 26 44.34 18.18 -37.43
N ASP A 27 44.86 16.98 -37.24
CA ASP A 27 44.87 15.86 -38.20
C ASP A 27 43.51 15.76 -38.95
N TYR A 28 43.44 16.22 -40.20
CA TYR A 28 42.22 16.22 -41.02
C TYR A 28 41.96 14.81 -41.51
N SER A 29 41.47 14.02 -40.59
CA SER A 29 41.25 12.60 -40.70
C SER A 29 39.75 12.41 -40.90
N GLY A 30 39.25 12.58 -42.13
CA GLY A 30 37.89 12.18 -42.46
C GLY A 30 37.74 10.70 -42.12
N VAL A 31 36.90 10.36 -41.14
CA VAL A 31 36.78 8.97 -40.69
C VAL A 31 35.79 8.27 -41.62
N VAL A 32 36.26 7.28 -42.37
CA VAL A 32 35.38 6.31 -43.03
C VAL A 32 34.91 5.32 -41.97
N SER A 33 33.60 4.99 -41.91
CA SER A 33 33.09 3.96 -41.01
C SER A 33 33.86 2.63 -41.21
N GLY A 34 34.81 2.34 -40.30
CA GLY A 34 35.79 1.26 -40.43
C GLY A 34 37.24 1.73 -40.64
N GLN A 35 37.80 2.49 -39.68
CA GLN A 35 39.23 2.68 -39.37
C GLN A 35 40.23 3.10 -40.48
N ALA A 36 39.80 3.59 -41.65
CA ALA A 36 40.70 4.22 -42.62
C ALA A 36 40.41 5.72 -42.78
N LEU A 37 41.48 6.50 -42.96
CA LEU A 37 41.44 7.93 -43.30
C LEU A 37 40.87 8.12 -44.71
N ALA A 38 39.98 9.08 -44.90
CA ALA A 38 39.45 9.47 -46.21
C ALA A 38 40.57 10.03 -47.11
N THR A 39 40.50 9.76 -48.42
CA THR A 39 41.48 10.28 -49.39
C THR A 39 41.20 11.75 -49.73
N GLN A 40 42.20 12.48 -50.20
CA GLN A 40 42.05 13.90 -50.60
C GLN A 40 40.96 14.08 -51.67
N GLU A 41 40.88 13.16 -52.64
CA GLU A 41 39.84 13.18 -53.67
C GLU A 41 38.42 13.08 -53.09
N GLN A 42 38.21 12.30 -52.03
CA GLN A 42 36.91 12.17 -51.35
C GLN A 42 36.55 13.45 -50.58
N ILE A 43 37.55 14.12 -50.01
CA ILE A 43 37.37 15.41 -49.30
C ILE A 43 37.00 16.50 -50.32
N ASP A 44 37.70 16.56 -51.45
CA ASP A 44 37.46 17.56 -52.49
C ASP A 44 36.06 17.39 -53.12
N ALA A 45 35.63 16.15 -53.38
CA ALA A 45 34.29 15.86 -53.88
C ALA A 45 33.18 16.21 -52.87
N ALA A 46 33.43 16.01 -51.57
CA ALA A 46 32.51 16.41 -50.52
C ALA A 46 32.39 17.94 -50.43
N ASP A 47 33.52 18.65 -50.48
CA ASP A 47 33.56 20.12 -50.44
C ASP A 47 32.85 20.77 -51.63
N GLU A 48 32.98 20.18 -52.83
CA GLU A 48 32.29 20.65 -54.04
C GLU A 48 30.76 20.64 -53.84
N VAL A 49 30.20 19.52 -53.36
CA VAL A 49 28.74 19.39 -53.14
C VAL A 49 28.26 20.31 -52.02
N ILE A 50 29.06 20.51 -50.96
CA ILE A 50 28.73 21.45 -49.88
C ILE A 50 28.66 22.89 -50.41
N ARG A 51 29.58 23.27 -51.31
CA ARG A 51 29.59 24.58 -51.97
C ARG A 51 28.42 24.76 -52.93
N GLU A 52 28.06 23.75 -53.71
CA GLU A 52 26.89 23.79 -54.60
C GLU A 52 25.58 24.04 -53.84
N LEU A 53 25.47 23.52 -52.62
CA LEU A 53 24.33 23.76 -51.73
C LEU A 53 24.37 25.10 -51.01
N GLY A 54 25.36 25.95 -51.30
CA GLY A 54 25.49 27.31 -50.79
C GLY A 54 26.07 27.43 -49.38
N PHE A 55 26.79 26.41 -48.91
CA PHE A 55 27.48 26.44 -47.62
C PHE A 55 29.00 26.53 -47.81
N ASP A 56 29.67 27.20 -46.88
CA ASP A 56 31.13 27.22 -46.82
C ASP A 56 31.63 25.99 -46.03
N PRO A 57 32.33 25.03 -46.66
CA PRO A 57 32.77 23.79 -46.02
C PRO A 57 33.71 24.02 -44.84
N ASP A 58 34.35 25.19 -44.71
CA ASP A 58 35.20 25.51 -43.56
C ASP A 58 34.39 25.99 -42.34
N THR A 59 33.09 26.27 -42.53
CA THR A 59 32.21 26.78 -41.47
C THR A 59 31.18 25.76 -40.99
N VAL A 60 30.95 24.68 -41.72
CA VAL A 60 29.93 23.66 -41.41
C VAL A 60 30.54 22.28 -41.20
N GLY A 61 29.96 21.48 -40.31
CA GLY A 61 30.32 20.08 -40.18
C GLY A 61 29.41 19.28 -41.09
N ALA A 62 29.93 18.32 -41.84
CA ALA A 62 29.12 17.56 -42.79
C ALA A 62 29.43 16.07 -42.74
N THR A 63 28.42 15.24 -42.96
CA THR A 63 28.56 13.82 -43.17
C THR A 63 28.12 13.51 -44.60
N VAL A 64 29.04 12.99 -45.42
CA VAL A 64 28.79 12.69 -46.84
C VAL A 64 28.84 11.18 -47.05
N GLN A 65 27.80 10.63 -47.66
CA GLN A 65 27.73 9.24 -48.09
C GLN A 65 27.82 9.15 -49.60
N PHE A 66 28.76 8.33 -50.07
CA PHE A 66 28.98 8.09 -51.49
C PHE A 66 28.50 6.70 -51.88
N ARG A 67 27.95 6.58 -53.09
CA ARG A 67 27.57 5.32 -53.72
C ARG A 67 28.59 4.96 -54.80
N ARG A 68 29.20 3.78 -54.70
CA ARG A 68 30.13 3.30 -55.73
C ARG A 68 29.38 2.90 -57.01
N PRO A 69 29.88 3.29 -58.20
CA PRO A 69 29.33 2.83 -59.46
C PRO A 69 29.48 1.31 -59.62
N ARG A 70 28.51 0.69 -60.29
CA ARG A 70 28.50 -0.75 -60.61
C ARG A 70 28.57 -0.94 -62.12
N ASP A 71 29.22 -2.02 -62.53
CA ASP A 71 29.24 -2.42 -63.94
C ASP A 71 27.88 -3.00 -64.41
N GLU A 72 27.79 -3.32 -65.70
CA GLU A 72 26.61 -3.90 -66.34
C GLU A 72 26.18 -5.27 -65.75
N ASN A 73 27.05 -5.91 -64.96
CA ASN A 73 26.79 -7.18 -64.27
C ASN A 73 26.51 -6.98 -62.76
N GLY A 74 26.44 -5.72 -62.30
CA GLY A 74 26.12 -5.36 -60.91
C GLY A 74 27.30 -5.46 -59.94
N GLN A 75 28.53 -5.65 -60.42
CA GLN A 75 29.72 -5.73 -59.58
C GLN A 75 30.27 -4.33 -59.26
N ILE A 76 30.77 -4.13 -58.03
CA ILE A 76 31.24 -2.83 -57.56
C ILE A 76 32.59 -2.51 -58.20
N MET A 77 32.68 -1.36 -58.87
CA MET A 77 33.93 -0.87 -59.45
C MET A 77 34.72 -0.11 -58.38
N SER A 78 35.71 -0.76 -57.76
CA SER A 78 36.50 -0.20 -56.65
C SER A 78 37.52 0.87 -57.07
N ASP A 79 37.82 0.95 -58.36
CA ASP A 79 39.01 1.66 -58.87
C ASP A 79 38.61 2.96 -59.59
N GLN A 80 37.33 3.32 -59.55
CA GLN A 80 36.79 4.54 -60.16
C GLN A 80 36.88 5.72 -59.17
N PRO A 81 37.26 6.91 -59.64
CA PRO A 81 37.37 8.10 -58.80
C PRO A 81 36.00 8.52 -58.25
N MET A 82 35.97 8.94 -56.99
CA MET A 82 34.76 9.38 -56.30
C MET A 82 34.54 10.86 -56.60
N THR A 83 33.43 11.20 -57.25
CA THR A 83 33.10 12.58 -57.67
C THR A 83 31.77 13.04 -57.06
N SER A 84 31.47 14.34 -57.13
CA SER A 84 30.19 14.92 -56.68
C SER A 84 28.96 14.20 -57.24
N ALA A 85 29.04 13.67 -58.46
CA ALA A 85 27.99 12.88 -59.11
C ALA A 85 27.70 11.51 -58.44
N THR A 86 28.55 11.06 -57.52
CA THR A 86 28.45 9.76 -56.83
C THR A 86 27.94 9.88 -55.39
N VAL A 87 27.57 11.08 -54.93
CA VAL A 87 27.00 11.31 -53.59
C VAL A 87 25.55 10.81 -53.55
N ASP A 88 25.23 9.99 -52.54
CA ASP A 88 23.91 9.37 -52.36
C ASP A 88 23.09 10.07 -51.25
N ALA A 89 23.78 10.56 -50.22
CA ALA A 89 23.17 11.32 -49.14
C ALA A 89 24.17 12.28 -48.48
N LEU A 90 23.69 13.45 -48.07
CA LEU A 90 24.47 14.47 -47.37
C LEU A 90 23.69 14.98 -46.15
N TRP A 91 24.36 15.03 -44.99
CA TRP A 91 23.85 15.66 -43.78
C TRP A 91 24.76 16.82 -43.36
N ILE A 92 24.21 18.03 -43.32
CA ILE A 92 24.94 19.23 -42.89
C ILE A 92 24.55 19.58 -41.45
N LYS A 93 25.53 19.56 -40.54
CA LYS A 93 25.43 20.15 -39.20
C LYS A 93 25.89 21.61 -39.30
N LYS A 94 24.94 22.54 -39.27
CA LYS A 94 25.27 23.96 -39.10
C LYS A 94 26.08 24.15 -37.81
N PRO A 95 27.10 25.01 -37.81
CA PRO A 95 27.80 25.36 -36.59
C PRO A 95 26.76 25.95 -35.63
N MET A 96 26.62 25.36 -34.45
CA MET A 96 26.04 26.13 -33.35
C MET A 96 27.01 27.28 -33.09
N PRO A 97 26.53 28.50 -32.81
CA PRO A 97 27.41 29.61 -32.49
C PRO A 97 28.39 29.15 -31.41
N ARG A 98 29.67 29.12 -31.78
CA ARG A 98 30.76 28.80 -30.88
C ARG A 98 30.59 29.77 -29.71
N LYS A 99 30.45 29.26 -28.47
CA LYS A 99 30.51 30.12 -27.28
C LYS A 99 31.73 31.00 -27.48
N MET A 100 31.52 32.31 -27.68
CA MET A 100 32.61 33.25 -27.82
C MET A 100 33.51 33.07 -26.60
N SER A 101 34.71 32.56 -26.82
CA SER A 101 35.76 32.55 -25.82
C SER A 101 36.17 34.02 -25.63
N GLY A 102 35.52 34.70 -24.69
CA GLY A 102 35.86 36.10 -24.38
C GLY A 102 34.74 36.94 -23.76
N GLU A 103 33.47 36.54 -23.85
CA GLU A 103 32.46 37.15 -22.97
C GLU A 103 32.47 36.39 -21.64
N GLU A 104 33.03 37.02 -20.60
CA GLU A 104 32.72 36.66 -19.23
C GLU A 104 31.20 36.78 -19.07
N PHE A 105 30.50 35.67 -19.26
CA PHE A 105 29.23 35.49 -18.60
C PHE A 105 29.55 35.62 -17.12
N SER A 106 29.22 36.78 -16.55
CA SER A 106 28.92 36.90 -15.13
C SER A 106 27.77 35.92 -14.89
N TYR A 107 28.12 34.66 -14.63
CA TYR A 107 27.26 33.80 -13.85
C TYR A 107 26.98 34.63 -12.60
N VAL A 108 25.75 35.10 -12.46
CA VAL A 108 25.30 35.66 -11.19
C VAL A 108 25.56 34.53 -10.21
N GLN A 109 26.66 34.65 -9.46
CA GLN A 109 26.97 33.69 -8.43
C GLN A 109 25.74 33.68 -7.55
N PRO A 110 25.03 32.55 -7.42
CA PRO A 110 23.86 32.51 -6.56
C PRO A 110 24.31 33.05 -5.22
N ALA A 111 23.61 34.06 -4.71
CA ALA A 111 23.98 34.67 -3.45
C ALA A 111 24.20 33.54 -2.43
N PRO A 112 25.29 33.59 -1.63
CA PRO A 112 25.60 32.52 -0.71
C PRO A 112 24.37 32.20 0.14
N ALA A 113 24.01 30.92 0.21
CA ALA A 113 22.83 30.49 0.94
C ALA A 113 22.96 30.94 2.39
N VAL A 114 22.08 31.86 2.81
CA VAL A 114 22.05 32.35 4.18
C VAL A 114 21.32 31.30 5.02
N VAL A 115 22.07 30.29 5.46
CA VAL A 115 21.57 29.28 6.39
C VAL A 115 21.62 29.87 7.79
N ARG A 116 20.49 30.41 8.24
CA ARG A 116 20.31 30.83 9.64
C ARG A 116 19.55 29.72 10.37
N PRO A 117 20.02 29.27 11.54
CA PRO A 117 19.23 28.41 12.40
C PRO A 117 17.90 29.09 12.68
N THR A 118 16.80 28.47 12.27
CA THR A 118 15.47 28.95 12.64
C THR A 118 15.36 28.84 14.15
N LYS A 119 15.29 29.98 14.85
CA LYS A 119 14.92 30.01 16.27
C LYS A 119 13.44 29.69 16.37
N THR A 120 13.09 28.42 16.24
CA THR A 120 11.72 27.97 16.44
C THR A 120 11.43 28.11 17.93
N ARG A 121 10.65 29.12 18.31
CA ARG A 121 9.94 29.05 19.60
C ARG A 121 9.04 27.84 19.49
N VAL A 122 9.39 26.75 20.17
CA VAL A 122 8.49 25.63 20.37
C VAL A 122 7.27 26.22 21.03
N ARG A 123 6.21 26.39 20.24
CA ARG A 123 4.92 26.81 20.79
C ARG A 123 4.47 25.60 21.58
N THR A 124 4.62 25.64 22.90
CA THR A 124 4.10 24.61 23.80
C THR A 124 2.61 24.54 23.50
N MET A 125 2.17 23.56 22.70
CA MET A 125 0.77 23.38 22.35
C MET A 125 0.06 22.82 23.58
N ASN A 126 -0.15 23.69 24.55
CA ASN A 126 -0.99 23.43 25.71
C ASN A 126 -2.45 23.59 25.28
N ARG A 127 -3.04 22.54 24.71
CA ARG A 127 -4.42 22.10 24.97
C ARG A 127 -4.74 20.85 24.15
N ARG A 128 -5.17 19.83 24.88
CA ARG A 128 -5.73 18.53 24.48
C ARG A 128 -7.07 18.69 23.72
N SER A 129 -7.12 19.47 22.64
CA SER A 129 -8.35 19.58 21.83
C SER A 129 -8.52 18.43 20.83
N ASP A 130 -7.58 17.49 20.81
CA ASP A 130 -7.59 16.31 19.96
C ASP A 130 -8.04 15.10 20.79
N LYS A 131 -9.01 14.36 20.26
CA LYS A 131 -9.47 13.07 20.77
C LYS A 131 -8.62 11.96 20.18
N THR A 132 -8.49 10.87 20.92
CA THR A 132 -7.70 9.70 20.51
C THR A 132 -8.55 8.45 20.44
N ALA A 133 -8.36 7.63 19.41
CA ALA A 133 -8.97 6.31 19.31
C ALA A 133 -7.88 5.26 19.05
N LEU A 134 -7.89 4.18 19.83
CA LEU A 134 -7.12 2.99 19.55
C LEU A 134 -8.04 1.97 18.87
N VAL A 135 -7.70 1.58 17.65
CA VAL A 135 -8.46 0.61 16.85
C VAL A 135 -7.80 -0.75 16.95
N ILE A 136 -8.57 -1.74 17.40
CA ILE A 136 -8.17 -3.12 17.63
C ILE A 136 -8.74 -3.96 16.48
N PRO A 137 -7.91 -4.49 15.56
CA PRO A 137 -8.39 -5.27 14.43
C PRO A 137 -8.57 -6.75 14.77
N ASP A 138 -9.52 -7.39 14.08
CA ASP A 138 -9.66 -8.83 13.84
C ASP A 138 -8.97 -9.73 14.87
N ILE A 139 -9.53 -9.87 16.08
CA ILE A 139 -8.91 -10.65 17.16
C ILE A 139 -9.01 -12.16 16.89
N GLN A 140 -10.10 -12.59 16.25
CA GLN A 140 -10.39 -13.99 15.91
C GLN A 140 -10.33 -14.91 17.14
N ILE A 141 -11.00 -14.55 18.23
CA ILE A 141 -11.09 -15.42 19.41
C ILE A 141 -11.78 -16.73 19.02
N GLY A 142 -11.01 -17.81 19.01
CA GLY A 142 -11.48 -19.17 18.75
C GLY A 142 -10.35 -20.16 18.99
N ARG A 143 -10.66 -21.45 18.89
CA ARG A 143 -9.68 -22.54 19.03
C ARG A 143 -10.14 -23.82 18.35
N ARG A 144 -9.23 -24.78 18.23
CA ARG A 144 -9.50 -26.15 17.82
C ARG A 144 -8.83 -27.17 18.74
N LEU A 145 -9.37 -28.37 18.82
CA LEU A 145 -8.83 -29.52 19.55
C LEU A 145 -8.24 -30.52 18.56
N ASP A 146 -6.97 -30.85 18.71
CA ASP A 146 -6.36 -31.90 17.89
C ASP A 146 -6.64 -33.31 18.46
N THR A 147 -6.23 -34.35 17.73
CA THR A 147 -6.45 -35.75 18.13
C THR A 147 -5.65 -36.17 19.37
N SER A 148 -4.63 -35.40 19.78
CA SER A 148 -3.88 -35.62 21.02
C SER A 148 -4.56 -35.02 22.25
N GLY A 149 -5.61 -34.22 22.03
CA GLY A 149 -6.30 -33.50 23.10
C GLY A 149 -5.70 -32.13 23.41
N GLN A 150 -4.81 -31.60 22.56
CA GLN A 150 -4.24 -30.27 22.70
C GLN A 150 -5.12 -29.21 22.02
N TRP A 151 -5.34 -28.10 22.73
CA TRP A 151 -6.04 -26.94 22.20
C TRP A 151 -5.08 -26.00 21.47
N HIS A 152 -5.47 -25.57 20.27
CA HIS A 152 -4.77 -24.58 19.47
C HIS A 152 -5.65 -23.34 19.29
N ASN A 153 -5.26 -22.23 19.90
CA ASN A 153 -5.96 -20.96 19.77
C ASN A 153 -5.78 -20.37 18.38
N PHE A 154 -6.78 -19.63 17.89
CA PHE A 154 -6.72 -18.85 16.66
C PHE A 154 -6.20 -17.43 16.91
N HIS A 155 -6.51 -16.87 18.08
CA HIS A 155 -6.00 -15.57 18.48
C HIS A 155 -4.57 -15.67 19.02
N ASP A 156 -3.83 -14.57 18.93
CA ASP A 156 -2.48 -14.45 19.46
C ASP A 156 -2.50 -13.71 20.80
N VAL A 157 -2.22 -14.45 21.88
CA VAL A 157 -2.30 -13.92 23.25
C VAL A 157 -1.24 -12.85 23.52
N GLU A 158 -0.05 -12.99 22.92
CA GLU A 158 1.05 -12.06 23.05
C GLU A 158 0.74 -10.75 22.30
N ALA A 159 0.15 -10.84 21.11
CA ALA A 159 -0.30 -9.67 20.36
C ALA A 159 -1.40 -8.89 21.09
N ILE A 160 -2.36 -9.59 21.70
CA ILE A 160 -3.41 -8.99 22.54
C ILE A 160 -2.79 -8.29 23.75
N GLU A 161 -1.82 -8.92 24.41
CA GLU A 161 -1.12 -8.31 25.55
C GLU A 161 -0.45 -6.99 25.15
N VAL A 162 0.28 -6.98 24.03
CA VAL A 162 0.94 -5.76 23.51
C VAL A 162 -0.09 -4.67 23.19
N ALA A 163 -1.21 -5.03 22.56
CA ALA A 163 -2.30 -4.09 22.29
C ALA A 163 -2.90 -3.50 23.58
N ARG A 164 -3.02 -4.31 24.64
CA ARG A 164 -3.46 -3.88 25.97
C ARG A 164 -2.44 -2.98 26.67
N MET A 165 -1.14 -3.27 26.54
CA MET A 165 -0.08 -2.40 27.04
C MET A 165 -0.11 -1.02 26.36
N LEU A 166 -0.35 -1.00 25.04
CA LEU A 166 -0.55 0.23 24.28
C LEU A 166 -1.79 0.99 24.76
N ALA A 167 -2.92 0.30 25.00
CA ALA A 167 -4.12 0.93 25.56
C ALA A 167 -3.85 1.56 26.94
N ARG A 168 -3.14 0.84 27.82
CA ARG A 168 -2.76 1.33 29.16
C ARG A 168 -1.83 2.55 29.11
N TYR A 169 -0.93 2.57 28.13
CA TYR A 169 0.02 3.66 27.95
C TYR A 169 -0.64 4.90 27.33
N ILE A 170 -1.38 4.71 26.24
CA ILE A 170 -2.01 5.78 25.47
C ILE A 170 -3.19 6.39 26.22
N LYS A 171 -3.95 5.56 26.96
CA LYS A 171 -5.24 5.92 27.60
C LYS A 171 -6.18 6.64 26.63
N PRO A 172 -6.54 5.99 25.52
CA PRO A 172 -7.30 6.63 24.47
C PRO A 172 -8.72 7.01 24.93
N ASP A 173 -9.29 8.06 24.35
CA ASP A 173 -10.69 8.41 24.58
C ASP A 173 -11.66 7.34 24.05
N TYR A 174 -11.24 6.60 23.00
CA TYR A 174 -12.02 5.55 22.36
C TYR A 174 -11.19 4.27 22.17
N ILE A 175 -11.80 3.11 22.38
CA ILE A 175 -11.29 1.82 21.90
C ILE A 175 -12.31 1.24 20.94
N ILE A 176 -11.90 0.98 19.70
CA ILE A 176 -12.80 0.48 18.66
C ILE A 176 -12.34 -0.91 18.24
N PHE A 177 -13.14 -1.92 18.54
CA PHE A 177 -12.93 -3.29 18.10
C PHE A 177 -13.53 -3.47 16.71
N ASN A 178 -12.67 -3.67 15.70
CA ASN A 178 -13.02 -3.49 14.30
C ASN A 178 -13.55 -4.77 13.61
N GLY A 179 -14.48 -5.47 14.27
CA GLY A 179 -15.07 -6.71 13.76
C GLY A 179 -14.14 -7.92 13.80
N ASP A 180 -14.76 -9.08 13.60
CA ASP A 180 -14.13 -10.40 13.69
C ASP A 180 -13.41 -10.61 15.03
N ASN A 181 -14.07 -10.20 16.11
CA ASN A 181 -13.56 -10.40 17.46
C ASN A 181 -13.74 -11.85 17.90
N ASN A 182 -14.84 -12.50 17.47
CA ASN A 182 -15.09 -13.92 17.70
C ASN A 182 -14.93 -14.71 16.39
N ASP A 183 -14.33 -15.90 16.47
CA ASP A 183 -14.35 -16.87 15.39
C ASP A 183 -15.21 -18.09 15.77
N PHE A 184 -16.29 -18.30 15.03
CA PHE A 184 -17.20 -19.44 15.18
C PHE A 184 -17.13 -20.35 13.94
N PRO A 185 -16.03 -21.09 13.71
CA PRO A 185 -15.90 -21.96 12.53
C PRO A 185 -16.97 -23.06 12.48
N SER A 186 -17.37 -23.60 13.64
CA SER A 186 -18.41 -24.63 13.75
C SER A 186 -19.81 -24.13 13.36
N LEU A 187 -20.02 -22.82 13.26
CA LEU A 187 -21.28 -22.18 12.88
C LEU A 187 -21.24 -21.60 11.45
N GLY A 188 -20.21 -21.96 10.68
CA GLY A 188 -20.01 -21.51 9.31
C GLY A 188 -19.71 -22.66 8.36
N LYS A 189 -18.90 -22.37 7.34
CA LYS A 189 -18.51 -23.33 6.30
C LYS A 189 -17.73 -24.56 6.84
N HIS A 190 -17.17 -24.44 8.05
CA HIS A 190 -16.43 -25.50 8.74
C HIS A 190 -17.30 -26.22 9.78
N GLY A 191 -18.63 -26.11 9.71
CA GLY A 191 -19.54 -26.71 10.70
C GLY A 191 -19.47 -28.22 10.84
N ALA A 192 -18.92 -28.93 9.85
CA ALA A 192 -18.72 -30.37 9.88
C ALA A 192 -17.39 -30.79 10.54
N ASP A 193 -16.49 -29.85 10.84
CA ASP A 193 -15.19 -30.14 11.44
C ASP A 193 -15.35 -30.40 12.95
N PRO A 194 -15.15 -31.65 13.42
CA PRO A 194 -15.36 -32.00 14.82
C PRO A 194 -14.34 -31.32 15.75
N THR A 195 -13.18 -30.90 15.25
CA THR A 195 -12.09 -30.31 16.03
C THR A 195 -12.45 -28.93 16.58
N VAL A 196 -13.43 -28.26 15.98
CA VAL A 196 -13.89 -26.93 16.39
C VAL A 196 -15.25 -26.94 17.07
N CYS A 197 -15.87 -28.12 17.22
CA CYS A 197 -17.14 -28.27 17.92
C CYS A 197 -17.00 -27.99 19.42
N GLY A 198 -18.06 -27.47 20.05
CA GLY A 198 -18.09 -27.17 21.49
C GLY A 198 -17.26 -25.96 21.92
N THR A 199 -16.75 -25.16 20.98
CA THR A 199 -15.88 -24.01 21.28
C THR A 199 -16.64 -22.70 21.51
N VAL A 200 -17.91 -22.62 21.09
CA VAL A 200 -18.73 -21.38 21.13
C VAL A 200 -18.74 -20.71 22.51
N ASN A 201 -19.09 -21.44 23.58
CA ASN A 201 -19.14 -20.87 24.93
C ASN A 201 -17.76 -20.43 25.42
N TRP A 202 -16.70 -21.18 25.06
CA TRP A 202 -15.35 -20.80 25.41
C TRP A 202 -14.94 -19.50 24.70
N THR A 203 -15.23 -19.38 23.40
CA THR A 203 -14.99 -18.15 22.62
C THR A 203 -15.70 -16.95 23.24
N LEU A 204 -16.98 -17.08 23.59
CA LEU A 204 -17.76 -16.01 24.20
C LEU A 204 -17.14 -15.55 25.54
N GLN A 205 -16.75 -16.50 26.40
CA GLN A 205 -16.11 -16.16 27.67
C GLN A 205 -14.75 -15.50 27.46
N GLN A 206 -13.89 -16.04 26.59
CA GLN A 206 -12.57 -15.47 26.34
C GLN A 206 -12.67 -14.05 25.77
N ASN A 207 -13.63 -13.80 24.88
CA ASN A 207 -13.79 -12.46 24.33
C ASN A 207 -14.34 -11.47 25.37
N HIS A 208 -15.23 -11.92 26.26
CA HIS A 208 -15.64 -11.14 27.43
C HIS A 208 -14.43 -10.73 28.28
N ASP A 209 -13.53 -11.67 28.57
CA ASP A 209 -12.32 -11.43 29.36
C ASP A 209 -11.36 -10.44 28.67
N VAL A 210 -11.26 -10.49 27.33
CA VAL A 210 -10.50 -9.52 26.54
C VAL A 210 -11.10 -8.13 26.66
N TYR A 211 -12.42 -7.96 26.48
CA TYR A 211 -13.08 -6.66 26.64
C TYR A 211 -12.94 -6.11 28.06
N ALA A 212 -13.14 -6.95 29.08
CA ALA A 212 -12.92 -6.59 30.47
C ALA A 212 -11.46 -6.14 30.70
N GLY A 213 -10.52 -6.81 30.03
CA GLY A 213 -9.11 -6.48 30.06
C GLY A 213 -8.78 -5.09 29.52
N PHE A 214 -9.27 -4.76 28.31
CA PHE A 214 -9.12 -3.42 27.75
C PHE A 214 -9.83 -2.35 28.59
N ALA A 215 -11.00 -2.67 29.16
CA ALA A 215 -11.69 -1.78 30.08
C ALA A 215 -10.90 -1.52 31.37
N ALA A 216 -10.26 -2.54 31.94
CA ALA A 216 -9.40 -2.37 33.11
C ALA A 216 -8.15 -1.53 32.79
N ASP A 217 -7.61 -1.67 31.58
CA ASP A 217 -6.38 -0.98 31.15
C ASP A 217 -6.64 0.48 30.71
N SER A 218 -7.86 0.78 30.25
CA SER A 218 -8.29 2.13 29.86
C SER A 218 -9.75 2.40 30.30
N PRO A 219 -10.00 2.59 31.62
CA PRO A 219 -11.36 2.65 32.18
C PRO A 219 -12.17 3.87 31.76
N GLU A 220 -11.52 4.93 31.30
CA GLU A 220 -12.19 6.14 30.80
C GLU A 220 -12.54 6.06 29.30
N SER A 221 -12.13 4.99 28.61
CA SER A 221 -12.37 4.86 27.17
C SER A 221 -13.81 4.50 26.85
N ILE A 222 -14.34 5.11 25.79
CA ILE A 222 -15.58 4.72 25.15
C ILE A 222 -15.28 3.55 24.21
N GLN A 223 -15.90 2.40 24.45
CA GLN A 223 -15.65 1.18 23.69
C GLN A 223 -16.77 0.88 22.71
N ARG A 224 -16.42 0.66 21.44
CA ARG A 224 -17.40 0.26 20.42
C ARG A 224 -16.90 -1.01 19.73
N VAL A 225 -17.79 -1.99 19.64
CA VAL A 225 -17.50 -3.30 19.07
C VAL A 225 -18.28 -3.46 17.79
N LEU A 226 -17.61 -3.34 16.65
CA LEU A 226 -18.25 -3.63 15.37
C LEU A 226 -18.36 -5.14 15.20
N SER A 227 -19.47 -5.61 14.61
CA SER A 227 -19.59 -6.97 14.11
C SER A 227 -18.87 -7.12 12.77
N GLY A 228 -18.14 -8.23 12.60
CA GLY A 228 -17.58 -8.69 11.32
C GLY A 228 -18.29 -9.93 10.78
N ASN A 229 -17.74 -10.52 9.70
CA ASN A 229 -18.35 -11.69 9.06
C ASN A 229 -18.23 -12.97 9.91
N HIS A 230 -17.21 -13.09 10.77
CA HIS A 230 -17.05 -14.21 11.69
C HIS A 230 -18.04 -14.10 12.86
N ASP A 231 -18.22 -12.89 13.42
CA ASP A 231 -19.24 -12.64 14.44
C ASP A 231 -20.64 -12.93 13.91
N ASN A 232 -20.92 -12.57 12.65
CA ASN A 232 -22.23 -12.76 12.01
C ASN A 232 -22.58 -14.24 11.74
N ARG A 233 -21.66 -15.20 11.97
CA ARG A 233 -21.94 -16.63 11.78
C ARG A 233 -23.02 -17.15 12.73
N LEU A 234 -22.98 -16.76 14.01
CA LEU A 234 -24.00 -17.19 14.99
C LEU A 234 -25.41 -16.63 14.68
N PRO A 235 -25.63 -15.31 14.48
CA PRO A 235 -26.96 -14.81 14.17
C PRO A 235 -27.47 -15.35 12.83
N ARG A 236 -26.60 -15.60 11.85
CA ARG A 236 -26.97 -16.31 10.62
C ARG A 236 -27.41 -17.75 10.91
N TYR A 237 -26.64 -18.49 11.71
CA TYR A 237 -26.96 -19.88 12.09
C TYR A 237 -28.33 -19.98 12.77
N ILE A 238 -28.65 -19.06 13.70
CA ILE A 238 -29.97 -18.97 14.33
C ILE A 238 -31.05 -18.69 13.29
N ARG A 239 -30.82 -17.72 12.40
CA ARG A 239 -31.81 -17.35 11.38
C ARG A 239 -32.13 -18.48 10.40
N GLU A 240 -31.13 -19.29 10.05
CA GLU A 240 -31.27 -20.39 9.11
C GLU A 240 -31.82 -21.67 9.77
N GLY A 241 -31.42 -21.96 11.02
CA GLY A 241 -31.74 -23.22 11.70
C GLY A 241 -32.92 -23.15 12.68
N ALA A 242 -33.18 -21.99 13.28
CA ALA A 242 -34.21 -21.80 14.32
C ALA A 242 -34.77 -20.36 14.30
N PRO A 243 -35.43 -19.94 13.20
CA PRO A 243 -35.89 -18.56 13.02
C PRO A 243 -36.87 -18.07 14.10
N GLU A 244 -37.57 -18.97 14.78
CA GLU A 244 -38.44 -18.68 15.93
C GLU A 244 -37.68 -18.11 17.14
N LEU A 245 -36.35 -18.30 17.21
CA LEU A 245 -35.50 -17.72 18.23
C LEU A 245 -35.08 -16.28 17.91
N ILE A 246 -35.38 -15.78 16.70
CA ILE A 246 -35.08 -14.39 16.36
C ILE A 246 -35.92 -13.44 17.21
N GLY A 247 -35.26 -12.49 17.86
CA GLY A 247 -35.93 -11.43 18.61
C GLY A 247 -36.50 -11.88 19.95
N ILE A 248 -36.19 -13.10 20.42
CA ILE A 248 -36.55 -13.51 21.77
C ILE A 248 -35.94 -12.56 22.79
N ARG A 249 -36.64 -12.39 23.90
CA ARG A 249 -36.27 -11.47 24.97
C ARG A 249 -36.25 -12.20 26.29
N GLN A 250 -35.39 -11.73 27.20
CA GLN A 250 -35.41 -12.19 28.57
C GLN A 250 -36.80 -11.94 29.19
N ALA A 251 -37.25 -12.84 30.08
CA ALA A 251 -38.39 -12.53 30.93
C ALA A 251 -38.04 -11.33 31.84
N GLY A 252 -38.96 -10.38 31.98
CA GLY A 252 -38.80 -9.21 32.85
C GLY A 252 -39.86 -9.16 33.95
N ALA A 253 -39.85 -8.07 34.73
CA ALA A 253 -40.79 -7.86 35.83
C ALA A 253 -42.13 -7.30 35.35
N ASN A 254 -43.20 -7.55 36.13
CA ASN A 254 -44.54 -6.97 35.93
C ASN A 254 -45.13 -7.20 34.53
N GLY A 255 -44.90 -8.40 33.96
CA GLY A 255 -45.43 -8.77 32.65
C GLY A 255 -44.74 -8.08 31.46
N ARG A 256 -43.60 -7.41 31.67
CA ARG A 256 -42.81 -6.78 30.61
C ARG A 256 -41.66 -7.68 30.19
N LEU A 257 -41.32 -7.67 28.90
CA LEU A 257 -40.11 -8.32 28.39
C LEU A 257 -38.87 -7.49 28.72
N GLY A 258 -37.76 -8.16 28.97
CA GLY A 258 -36.43 -7.59 29.16
C GLY A 258 -35.69 -7.30 27.84
N GLY A 259 -34.36 -7.31 27.94
CA GLY A 259 -33.47 -7.14 26.79
C GLY A 259 -33.61 -8.26 25.75
N LEU A 260 -33.15 -7.99 24.53
CA LEU A 260 -32.99 -9.04 23.51
C LEU A 260 -32.02 -10.10 24.04
N ALA A 261 -32.42 -11.37 23.91
CA ALA A 261 -31.57 -12.50 24.23
C ALA A 261 -30.91 -13.02 22.95
N LEU A 262 -29.85 -13.82 23.10
CA LEU A 262 -29.09 -14.42 22.00
C LEU A 262 -28.45 -13.43 21.01
N THR A 263 -28.33 -12.15 21.37
CA THR A 263 -27.50 -11.17 20.64
C THR A 263 -26.04 -11.31 21.08
N MET A 264 -25.10 -10.80 20.29
CA MET A 264 -23.68 -10.83 20.68
C MET A 264 -23.43 -10.03 21.95
N ASP A 265 -24.08 -8.88 22.09
CA ASP A 265 -24.06 -8.06 23.30
C ASP A 265 -24.45 -8.85 24.56
N TRP A 266 -25.51 -9.65 24.44
CA TRP A 266 -26.02 -10.49 25.53
C TRP A 266 -25.10 -11.68 25.82
N LEU A 267 -24.69 -12.40 24.77
CA LEU A 267 -23.88 -13.62 24.87
C LEU A 267 -22.46 -13.36 25.36
N THR A 268 -21.90 -12.18 25.09
CA THR A 268 -20.59 -11.74 25.61
C THR A 268 -20.73 -10.96 26.92
N ASN A 269 -21.91 -10.95 27.54
CA ASN A 269 -22.18 -10.36 28.84
C ASN A 269 -21.69 -8.90 28.98
N LEU A 270 -21.88 -8.08 27.94
CA LEU A 270 -21.43 -6.68 27.98
C LEU A 270 -22.17 -5.86 29.03
N GLN A 271 -23.39 -6.27 29.42
CA GLN A 271 -24.13 -5.63 30.49
C GLN A 271 -23.36 -5.65 31.81
N ALA A 272 -22.66 -6.73 32.17
CA ALA A 272 -21.87 -6.78 33.39
C ALA A 272 -20.72 -5.75 33.40
N LEU A 273 -20.14 -5.44 32.23
CA LEU A 273 -19.14 -4.38 32.11
C LEU A 273 -19.76 -2.99 32.26
N ARG A 274 -20.95 -2.78 31.68
CA ARG A 274 -21.71 -1.53 31.85
C ARG A 274 -22.12 -1.28 33.28
N ASP A 275 -22.50 -2.34 34.02
CA ASP A 275 -22.83 -2.25 35.44
C ASP A 275 -21.62 -1.82 36.30
N GLN A 276 -20.40 -2.04 35.81
CA GLN A 276 -19.15 -1.54 36.39
C GLN A 276 -18.74 -0.14 35.87
N GLY A 277 -19.57 0.51 35.06
CA GLY A 277 -19.34 1.85 34.55
C GLY A 277 -18.61 1.94 33.21
N VAL A 278 -18.38 0.81 32.52
CA VAL A 278 -17.74 0.80 31.20
C VAL A 278 -18.74 1.21 30.11
N ASP A 279 -18.43 2.26 29.33
CA ASP A 279 -19.22 2.64 28.14
C ASP A 279 -18.84 1.73 26.96
N ILE A 280 -19.34 0.49 26.96
CA ILE A 280 -19.16 -0.47 25.87
C ILE A 280 -20.46 -0.74 25.12
N GLN A 281 -20.40 -0.81 23.79
CA GLN A 281 -21.56 -1.11 22.94
C GLN A 281 -21.19 -2.02 21.77
N TRP A 282 -21.99 -3.07 21.58
CA TRP A 282 -21.96 -3.87 20.35
C TRP A 282 -22.77 -3.23 19.22
N LEU A 283 -22.16 -3.10 18.05
CA LEU A 283 -22.74 -2.54 16.84
C LEU A 283 -23.06 -3.67 15.84
N GLU A 284 -24.30 -4.14 15.91
CA GLU A 284 -24.87 -5.13 14.99
C GLU A 284 -25.04 -4.55 13.58
N GLY A 285 -25.20 -5.42 12.58
CA GLY A 285 -25.61 -5.04 11.23
C GLY A 285 -24.54 -5.20 10.14
N TYR A 286 -23.52 -6.03 10.37
CA TYR A 286 -22.59 -6.45 9.31
C TYR A 286 -23.34 -6.86 8.01
N PRO A 287 -22.89 -6.41 6.81
CA PRO A 287 -21.69 -5.61 6.54
C PRO A 287 -21.87 -4.08 6.60
N ASN A 288 -23.06 -3.61 6.96
CA ASN A 288 -23.44 -2.19 6.83
C ASN A 288 -23.27 -1.39 8.14
N ASN A 289 -22.83 -2.01 9.22
CA ASN A 289 -22.51 -1.30 10.44
C ASN A 289 -21.27 -0.42 10.25
N ASP A 290 -21.32 0.77 10.81
CA ASP A 290 -20.19 1.68 10.83
C ASP A 290 -20.12 2.46 12.15
N TYR A 291 -18.95 3.07 12.38
CA TYR A 291 -18.76 3.99 13.49
C TYR A 291 -17.97 5.22 13.04
N TRP A 292 -18.55 6.40 13.19
CA TRP A 292 -17.93 7.65 12.79
C TRP A 292 -17.16 8.27 13.95
N LEU A 293 -15.84 8.42 13.80
CA LEU A 293 -15.03 9.14 14.79
C LEU A 293 -15.30 10.64 14.72
N ASN A 294 -15.42 11.16 13.50
CA ASN A 294 -15.81 12.52 13.14
C ASN A 294 -16.45 12.53 11.76
N ASP A 295 -16.79 13.70 11.18
CA ASP A 295 -17.57 13.77 9.94
C ASP A 295 -16.77 13.35 8.68
N ARG A 296 -15.47 13.05 8.82
CA ARG A 296 -14.55 12.69 7.71
C ARG A 296 -14.04 11.26 7.75
N LEU A 297 -14.04 10.62 8.93
CA LEU A 297 -13.46 9.29 9.14
C LEU A 297 -14.45 8.36 9.81
N ARG A 298 -14.78 7.28 9.10
CA ARG A 298 -15.57 6.17 9.62
C ARG A 298 -14.77 4.89 9.72
N ILE A 299 -15.21 4.01 10.60
CA ILE A 299 -14.68 2.68 10.82
C ILE A 299 -15.76 1.69 10.38
N ILE A 300 -15.37 0.70 9.58
CA ILE A 300 -16.20 -0.44 9.17
C ILE A 300 -15.37 -1.71 9.34
N HIS A 301 -15.99 -2.87 9.52
CA HIS A 301 -15.24 -4.11 9.34
C HIS A 301 -14.88 -4.31 7.86
N GLY A 302 -15.86 -4.10 6.97
CA GLY A 302 -15.71 -4.24 5.52
C GLY A 302 -16.01 -5.67 5.04
N ASP A 303 -16.31 -5.80 3.76
CA ASP A 303 -16.73 -7.05 3.10
C ASP A 303 -15.97 -7.31 1.79
N MET A 304 -15.00 -6.45 1.46
CA MET A 304 -14.23 -6.50 0.24
C MET A 304 -12.79 -6.89 0.52
N VAL A 305 -12.25 -7.77 -0.33
CA VAL A 305 -10.83 -8.12 -0.34
C VAL A 305 -10.30 -8.12 -1.76
N ASN A 306 -9.05 -7.66 -1.94
CA ASN A 306 -8.20 -8.03 -3.06
C ASN A 306 -7.09 -8.93 -2.50
N SER A 307 -7.06 -10.21 -2.88
CA SER A 307 -6.18 -11.21 -2.27
C SER A 307 -4.68 -10.91 -2.44
N LYS A 308 -4.31 -10.17 -3.49
CA LYS A 308 -2.93 -9.73 -3.75
C LYS A 308 -2.57 -8.37 -3.12
N GLY A 309 -3.42 -7.85 -2.21
CA GLY A 309 -3.31 -6.51 -1.66
C GLY A 309 -4.07 -5.46 -2.48
N SER A 310 -3.91 -4.18 -2.15
CA SER A 310 -4.63 -3.02 -2.73
C SER A 310 -6.12 -2.91 -2.34
N THR A 311 -6.53 -3.56 -1.25
CA THR A 311 -7.91 -3.43 -0.76
C THR A 311 -8.21 -2.00 -0.33
N ALA A 312 -7.25 -1.31 0.31
CA ALA A 312 -7.41 0.09 0.71
C ALA A 312 -7.72 1.00 -0.51
N ALA A 313 -7.03 0.79 -1.64
CA ALA A 313 -7.28 1.52 -2.87
C ALA A 313 -8.67 1.21 -3.46
N LYS A 314 -9.05 -0.07 -3.48
CA LYS A 314 -10.39 -0.50 -3.91
C LYS A 314 -11.50 0.14 -3.06
N LEU A 315 -11.34 0.16 -1.74
CA LEU A 315 -12.29 0.75 -0.81
C LEU A 315 -12.48 2.25 -1.05
N LEU A 316 -11.40 3.03 -1.21
CA LEU A 316 -11.53 4.46 -1.53
C LEU A 316 -12.13 4.71 -2.90
N ASN A 317 -11.86 3.86 -3.89
CA ASN A 317 -12.48 4.00 -5.21
C ASN A 317 -13.98 3.73 -5.17
N ASN A 318 -14.43 2.82 -4.30
CA ASN A 318 -15.85 2.52 -4.10
C ASN A 318 -16.52 3.49 -3.11
N ASN A 319 -15.76 4.18 -2.27
CA ASN A 319 -16.26 5.13 -1.27
C ASN A 319 -15.51 6.48 -1.37
N PRO A 320 -15.68 7.23 -2.47
CA PRO A 320 -14.89 8.45 -2.72
C PRO A 320 -15.24 9.63 -1.79
N MET A 321 -16.23 9.47 -0.90
CA MET A 321 -16.82 10.56 -0.12
C MET A 321 -16.30 10.67 1.32
N SER A 322 -15.68 9.64 1.87
CA SER A 322 -15.16 9.64 3.24
C SER A 322 -13.88 8.82 3.37
N SER A 323 -13.09 9.11 4.39
CA SER A 323 -11.98 8.24 4.77
C SER A 323 -12.50 7.07 5.59
N VAL A 324 -11.82 5.92 5.49
CA VAL A 324 -12.32 4.66 6.05
C VAL A 324 -11.21 3.86 6.73
N ILE A 325 -11.47 3.39 7.94
CA ILE A 325 -10.70 2.32 8.55
C ILE A 325 -11.46 1.02 8.34
N PHE A 326 -10.75 -0.05 7.96
CA PHE A 326 -11.33 -1.34 7.63
C PHE A 326 -10.53 -2.53 8.18
N GLY A 327 -11.22 -3.61 8.50
CA GLY A 327 -10.66 -4.89 8.98
C GLY A 327 -10.67 -5.93 7.85
N HIS A 328 -11.04 -7.18 8.18
CA HIS A 328 -11.36 -8.28 7.27
C HIS A 328 -10.19 -8.87 6.47
N VAL A 329 -9.19 -8.06 6.12
CA VAL A 329 -8.08 -8.46 5.23
C VAL A 329 -6.84 -8.97 5.96
N HIS A 330 -6.80 -8.79 7.28
CA HIS A 330 -5.68 -9.16 8.18
C HIS A 330 -4.31 -8.60 7.76
N ARG A 331 -4.31 -7.53 6.95
CA ARG A 331 -3.10 -6.87 6.43
C ARG A 331 -3.01 -5.44 6.90
N ILE A 332 -1.79 -4.98 7.13
CA ILE A 332 -1.55 -3.55 7.32
C ILE A 332 -1.51 -2.91 5.93
N GLU A 333 -2.54 -2.11 5.62
CA GLU A 333 -2.64 -1.39 4.35
C GLU A 333 -2.94 0.09 4.63
N SER A 334 -2.34 0.98 3.85
CA SER A 334 -2.68 2.41 3.88
C SER A 334 -2.66 2.96 2.46
N HIS A 335 -3.71 3.67 2.09
CA HIS A 335 -3.81 4.31 0.78
C HIS A 335 -4.40 5.71 0.93
N TYR A 336 -3.81 6.69 0.24
CA TYR A 336 -4.28 8.06 0.21
C TYR A 336 -4.65 8.46 -1.20
N LYS A 337 -5.74 9.22 -1.31
CA LYS A 337 -6.23 9.75 -2.58
C LYS A 337 -6.74 11.17 -2.37
N THR A 338 -6.42 12.07 -3.30
CA THR A 338 -7.04 13.39 -3.35
C THR A 338 -8.10 13.42 -4.43
N THR A 339 -9.29 13.89 -4.11
CA THR A 339 -10.41 14.05 -5.04
C THR A 339 -10.83 15.52 -5.09
N MET A 340 -11.66 15.88 -6.07
CA MET A 340 -12.27 17.19 -6.14
C MET A 340 -13.60 17.17 -5.37
N GLY A 341 -13.66 17.89 -4.26
CA GLY A 341 -14.89 18.07 -3.48
C GLY A 341 -15.79 19.17 -4.05
N SER A 342 -16.90 19.40 -3.36
CA SER A 342 -17.85 20.47 -3.72
C SER A 342 -17.17 21.85 -3.75
N GLY A 343 -17.56 22.69 -4.70
CA GLY A 343 -17.00 24.02 -4.88
C GLY A 343 -15.55 24.05 -5.35
N GLY A 344 -15.04 22.95 -5.93
CA GLY A 344 -13.69 22.89 -6.52
C GLY A 344 -12.56 22.81 -5.49
N ARG A 345 -12.86 22.44 -4.23
CA ARG A 345 -11.84 22.29 -3.19
C ARG A 345 -11.26 20.87 -3.21
N PRO A 346 -9.93 20.70 -3.19
CA PRO A 346 -9.34 19.38 -3.07
C PRO A 346 -9.66 18.79 -1.69
N VAL A 347 -10.06 17.51 -1.66
CA VAL A 347 -10.33 16.76 -0.43
C VAL A 347 -9.44 15.54 -0.40
N GLN A 348 -8.73 15.35 0.71
CA GLN A 348 -7.91 14.17 0.94
C GLN A 348 -8.74 13.09 1.61
N HIS A 349 -8.72 11.90 1.02
CA HIS A 349 -9.31 10.68 1.56
C HIS A 349 -8.22 9.67 1.83
N SER A 350 -8.46 8.82 2.81
CA SER A 350 -7.52 7.78 3.22
C SER A 350 -8.24 6.51 3.64
N ALA A 351 -7.67 5.35 3.31
CA ALA A 351 -8.14 4.06 3.75
C ALA A 351 -7.04 3.31 4.48
N HIS A 352 -7.37 2.75 5.64
CA HIS A 352 -6.40 2.10 6.52
C HIS A 352 -6.92 0.78 7.06
N SER A 353 -6.07 -0.24 7.02
CA SER A 353 -6.26 -1.48 7.77
C SER A 353 -5.02 -1.70 8.64
N PHE A 354 -5.23 -2.22 9.85
CA PHE A 354 -4.20 -2.33 10.88
C PHE A 354 -3.72 -3.76 11.11
N GLY A 355 -4.07 -4.69 10.22
CA GLY A 355 -3.70 -6.09 10.35
C GLY A 355 -4.75 -6.91 11.11
N THR A 356 -4.30 -7.70 12.08
CA THR A 356 -5.11 -8.60 12.90
C THR A 356 -4.45 -8.80 14.27
N LEU A 357 -5.16 -9.25 15.29
CA LEU A 357 -4.55 -9.81 16.51
C LEU A 357 -4.66 -11.35 16.55
N ALA A 358 -5.04 -11.96 15.43
CA ALA A 358 -5.02 -13.39 15.25
C ALA A 358 -3.60 -13.92 15.05
N ARG A 359 -3.42 -15.21 15.28
CA ARG A 359 -2.20 -15.92 14.90
C ARG A 359 -2.05 -15.89 13.38
N VAL A 360 -0.83 -15.64 12.95
CA VAL A 360 -0.46 -15.54 11.52
C VAL A 360 0.31 -16.76 11.02
N ASP A 361 0.35 -17.83 11.81
CA ASP A 361 1.17 -19.03 11.58
C ASP A 361 0.39 -20.25 11.08
N GLY A 362 -0.86 -20.04 10.64
CA GLY A 362 -1.70 -21.08 10.03
C GLY A 362 -2.71 -21.72 10.99
N ALA A 363 -2.73 -21.29 12.25
CA ALA A 363 -3.70 -21.79 13.23
C ALA A 363 -5.15 -21.38 12.93
N VAL A 364 -5.35 -20.19 12.34
CA VAL A 364 -6.67 -19.67 11.97
C VAL A 364 -7.18 -20.38 10.70
N PRO A 365 -8.41 -20.94 10.69
CA PRO A 365 -8.98 -21.55 9.50
C PRO A 365 -9.14 -20.53 8.35
N SER A 366 -8.44 -20.75 7.24
CA SER A 366 -8.41 -19.87 6.08
C SER A 366 -8.50 -20.64 4.76
N TYR A 367 -8.32 -19.97 3.62
CA TYR A 367 -8.32 -20.65 2.32
C TYR A 367 -7.07 -21.51 2.11
N HIS A 368 -5.95 -21.14 2.75
CA HIS A 368 -4.66 -21.83 2.61
C HIS A 368 -4.26 -22.63 3.86
N SER A 369 -5.03 -22.56 4.95
CA SER A 369 -4.79 -23.38 6.14
C SER A 369 -4.90 -24.88 5.80
N SER A 370 -4.04 -25.69 6.41
CA SER A 370 -4.08 -27.15 6.30
C SER A 370 -3.81 -27.79 7.65
N LEU A 371 -4.20 -29.06 7.79
CA LEU A 371 -4.09 -29.83 9.02
C LEU A 371 -3.21 -31.05 8.82
N GLY A 372 -2.48 -31.41 9.87
CA GLY A 372 -1.77 -32.67 9.97
C GLY A 372 -2.74 -33.85 10.07
N ALA A 373 -2.21 -35.07 9.97
CA ALA A 373 -2.99 -36.29 10.18
C ALA A 373 -3.55 -36.40 11.61
N ASP A 374 -2.98 -35.66 12.56
CA ASP A 374 -3.41 -35.53 13.94
C ASP A 374 -4.37 -34.37 14.18
N GLU A 375 -4.81 -33.67 13.12
CA GLU A 375 -5.64 -32.47 13.15
C GLU A 375 -4.97 -31.22 13.77
N SER A 376 -3.64 -31.27 13.98
CA SER A 376 -2.88 -30.09 14.38
C SER A 376 -2.75 -29.10 13.20
N PRO A 377 -2.74 -27.78 13.46
CA PRO A 377 -2.56 -26.79 12.41
C PRO A 377 -1.16 -26.89 11.82
N MET A 378 -1.08 -27.05 10.49
CA MET A 378 0.20 -27.00 9.79
C MET A 378 0.70 -25.56 9.72
N ARG A 379 1.97 -25.37 10.06
CA ARG A 379 2.60 -24.05 10.04
C ARG A 379 2.60 -23.47 8.62
N TYR A 380 1.93 -22.34 8.44
CA TYR A 380 1.87 -21.62 7.17
C TYR A 380 1.67 -20.13 7.42
N PHE A 381 2.38 -19.30 6.67
CA PHE A 381 2.30 -17.85 6.82
C PHE A 381 1.51 -17.26 5.66
N GLU A 382 0.28 -16.87 5.94
CA GLU A 382 -0.46 -15.99 5.03
C GLU A 382 0.22 -14.62 4.99
N ASN A 383 -0.08 -13.83 3.96
CA ASN A 383 0.33 -12.44 3.92
C ASN A 383 -0.53 -11.63 4.90
N TRP A 384 -0.34 -11.88 6.20
CA TRP A 384 -1.02 -11.22 7.32
C TRP A 384 0.03 -10.59 8.23
N GLN A 385 -0.35 -9.50 8.89
CA GLN A 385 0.51 -8.79 9.83
C GLN A 385 -0.29 -8.44 11.07
N GLN A 386 0.36 -8.44 12.23
CA GLN A 386 -0.27 -7.99 13.46
C GLN A 386 -0.02 -6.50 13.71
N GLY A 387 -0.98 -5.84 14.33
CA GLY A 387 -0.88 -4.43 14.63
C GLY A 387 -2.16 -3.85 15.23
N VAL A 388 -2.08 -2.58 15.58
CA VAL A 388 -3.22 -1.75 16.00
C VAL A 388 -3.11 -0.39 15.32
N GLY A 389 -4.18 0.41 15.35
CA GLY A 389 -4.17 1.76 14.79
C GLY A 389 -4.43 2.82 15.84
N LEU A 390 -3.58 3.84 15.92
CA LEU A 390 -3.88 5.06 16.67
C LEU A 390 -4.45 6.12 15.74
N VAL A 391 -5.57 6.70 16.12
CA VAL A 391 -6.21 7.82 15.43
C VAL A 391 -6.25 9.02 16.35
N GLU A 392 -5.72 10.15 15.89
CA GLU A 392 -5.86 11.45 16.56
C GLU A 392 -6.80 12.31 15.73
N PHE A 393 -7.86 12.85 16.32
CA PHE A 393 -8.89 13.53 15.55
C PHE A 393 -9.59 14.64 16.34
N LYS A 394 -10.18 15.57 15.60
CA LYS A 394 -11.12 16.56 16.14
C LYS A 394 -12.55 16.18 15.77
N LYS A 395 -13.49 16.45 16.68
CA LYS A 395 -14.93 16.25 16.42
C LYS A 395 -15.45 17.20 15.33
N GLY A 396 -16.54 16.81 14.67
CA GLY A 396 -17.13 17.54 13.53
C GLY A 396 -16.33 17.37 12.23
N ASP A 397 -16.55 18.28 11.28
CA ASP A 397 -15.86 18.31 9.99
C ASP A 397 -14.42 18.84 10.13
N ALA A 398 -13.53 18.00 10.68
CA ALA A 398 -12.18 18.41 11.05
C ALA A 398 -11.11 17.36 10.66
N PRO A 399 -9.82 17.77 10.58
CA PRO A 399 -8.73 16.86 10.28
C PRO A 399 -8.55 15.74 11.32
N PHE A 400 -7.89 14.68 10.88
CA PHE A 400 -7.46 13.55 11.69
C PHE A 400 -6.09 13.07 11.20
N ASN A 401 -5.40 12.32 12.05
CA ASN A 401 -4.16 11.61 11.76
C ASN A 401 -4.36 10.12 12.08
N VAL A 402 -3.81 9.24 11.24
CA VAL A 402 -3.87 7.80 11.43
C VAL A 402 -2.44 7.25 11.46
N THR A 403 -2.10 6.57 12.53
CA THR A 403 -0.79 5.95 12.74
C THR A 403 -0.96 4.45 12.95
N PRO A 404 -0.65 3.61 11.96
CA PRO A 404 -0.50 2.17 12.20
C PRO A 404 0.64 1.91 13.18
N ILE A 405 0.42 1.03 14.14
CA ILE A 405 1.42 0.55 15.09
C ILE A 405 1.56 -0.96 14.85
N PRO A 406 2.53 -1.38 14.01
CA PRO A 406 2.80 -2.79 13.78
C PRO A 406 3.26 -3.49 15.06
N ILE A 407 2.83 -4.73 15.23
CA ILE A 407 3.37 -5.66 16.21
C ILE A 407 4.25 -6.64 15.42
N HIS A 408 5.54 -6.62 15.69
CA HIS A 408 6.54 -7.44 14.99
C HIS A 408 6.51 -8.86 15.55
N THR A 409 5.48 -9.63 15.19
CA THR A 409 5.21 -11.00 15.67
C THR A 409 6.41 -11.93 15.57
N HIS A 410 7.16 -11.85 14.47
CA HIS A 410 8.32 -12.73 14.24
C HIS A 410 9.57 -12.30 15.02
N ASP A 411 9.55 -11.13 15.64
CA ASP A 411 10.64 -10.53 16.42
C ASP A 411 10.28 -10.43 17.92
N GLY A 412 9.49 -11.40 18.40
CA GLY A 412 9.03 -11.49 19.79
C GLY A 412 7.91 -10.49 20.12
N HIS A 413 7.00 -10.29 19.16
CA HIS A 413 5.81 -9.44 19.30
C HIS A 413 6.12 -8.02 19.76
N VAL A 414 7.26 -7.47 19.35
CA VAL A 414 7.64 -6.12 19.76
C VAL A 414 6.85 -5.06 19.00
N ALA A 415 6.39 -4.02 19.70
CA ALA A 415 5.84 -2.81 19.09
C ALA A 415 6.61 -1.57 19.55
N PHE A 416 6.76 -0.60 18.65
CA PHE A 416 7.39 0.68 18.96
C PHE A 416 6.37 1.80 18.89
N PHE A 417 6.25 2.57 19.96
CA PHE A 417 5.37 3.74 19.99
C PHE A 417 5.94 4.83 20.92
N ASP A 418 5.94 6.07 20.45
CA ASP A 418 6.41 7.24 21.23
C ASP A 418 7.83 7.06 21.82
N GLY A 419 8.73 6.48 21.02
CA GLY A 419 10.11 6.19 21.44
C GLY A 419 10.25 5.08 22.48
N LYS A 420 9.17 4.37 22.81
CA LYS A 420 9.15 3.24 23.75
C LYS A 420 8.92 1.93 23.03
N GLU A 421 9.45 0.89 23.64
CA GLU A 421 9.30 -0.49 23.21
C GLU A 421 8.27 -1.19 24.11
N PHE A 422 7.35 -1.93 23.49
CA PHE A 422 6.34 -2.74 24.14
C PHE A 422 6.57 -4.19 23.73
N ARG A 423 6.69 -5.09 24.71
CA ARG A 423 6.85 -6.53 24.51
C ARG A 423 5.95 -7.27 25.48
N PRO A 424 5.44 -8.45 25.10
CA PRO A 424 4.71 -9.31 26.03
C PRO A 424 5.54 -9.60 27.27
N THR A 425 4.89 -9.69 28.42
CA THR A 425 5.54 -10.16 29.65
C THR A 425 5.76 -11.66 29.46
N ALA A 426 7.03 -12.09 29.42
CA ALA A 426 7.40 -13.47 29.08
C ALA A 426 6.46 -14.53 29.71
N ALA A 427 5.91 -15.40 28.87
CA ALA A 427 5.06 -16.52 29.27
C ALA A 427 5.82 -17.55 30.14
#